data_AF-A0A084TDI1-F1
#
_entry.id   AF-A0A084TDI1-F1
#
_cell.length_a   1.000
_cell.length_b   1.000
_cell.length_c   1.000
_cell.angle_alpha   90.00
_cell.angle_beta   90.00
_cell.angle_gamma   90.00
#
_symmetry.space_group_name_H-M   'P 1'
#
loop_
_entity.id
_entity.type
_entity.pdbx_description
1 polymer ?
#
loop_
_entity_poly.entity_id
_entity_poly.type
_entity_poly.pdbx_seq_one_letter_code
_entity_poly.pdbx_strand_id
1 'polypeptide(L)' 'MRTPTEPYADIISTRDYQLRKRVERLATLEDRKMAQMARILLRRVVDEVEKERGLPPIEEEAA' A
#
# COMPACT_ATOMS: atom_id res chain seq x y z
N MET A 1 -11.97 -15.48 -23.95
CA MET A 1 -10.53 -15.47 -23.61
C MET A 1 -10.42 -15.40 -22.10
N ARG A 2 -9.72 -16.33 -21.44
CA ARG A 2 -9.41 -16.22 -20.00
C ARG A 2 -8.13 -15.40 -19.87
N THR A 3 -8.21 -14.23 -19.25
CA THR A 3 -7.02 -13.49 -18.79
C THR A 3 -6.25 -14.40 -17.83
N PRO A 4 -4.91 -14.49 -17.95
CA PRO A 4 -4.10 -15.16 -16.94
C PRO A 4 -4.33 -14.42 -15.61
N THR A 5 -4.83 -15.12 -14.60
CA THR A 5 -4.78 -14.61 -13.22
C THR A 5 -3.31 -14.54 -12.86
N GLU A 6 -2.70 -13.37 -12.99
CA GLU A 6 -1.30 -13.15 -12.60
C GLU A 6 -1.19 -13.42 -11.09
N PRO A 7 -0.53 -14.50 -10.67
CA PRO A 7 -0.53 -14.91 -9.26
C PRO A 7 0.28 -13.95 -8.37
N TYR A 8 0.91 -12.94 -8.97
CA TYR A 8 1.80 -11.97 -8.32
C TYR A 8 1.43 -10.51 -8.60
N ALA A 9 0.22 -10.23 -9.11
CA ALA A 9 -0.15 -8.94 -9.67
C ALA A 9 0.31 -7.72 -8.84
N ASP A 10 0.34 -7.76 -7.50
CA ASP A 10 0.72 -6.57 -6.71
C ASP A 10 1.49 -6.83 -5.40
N ILE A 11 2.60 -7.60 -5.42
CA ILE A 11 3.47 -7.71 -4.24
C ILE A 11 4.49 -6.57 -4.19
N ILE A 12 4.25 -5.56 -3.35
CA ILE A 12 5.25 -4.53 -3.03
C ILE A 12 6.22 -5.08 -1.98
N SER A 13 7.50 -5.21 -2.35
CA SER A 13 8.58 -5.60 -1.42
C SER A 13 9.57 -4.45 -1.21
N THR A 14 10.04 -4.27 0.02
CA THR A 14 11.02 -3.23 0.37
C THR A 14 12.28 -3.87 0.95
N ARG A 15 13.46 -3.34 0.58
CA ARG A 15 14.77 -3.76 1.10
C ARG A 15 15.31 -2.82 2.18
N ASP A 16 14.42 -2.09 2.86
CA ASP A 16 14.79 -1.14 3.91
C ASP A 16 14.47 -1.71 5.30
N TYR A 17 15.54 -2.08 6.02
CA TYR A 17 15.43 -2.65 7.36
C TYR A 17 14.88 -1.65 8.40
N GLN A 18 15.24 -0.37 8.29
CA GLN A 18 14.79 0.65 9.24
C GLN A 18 13.31 0.96 9.01
N LEU A 19 12.89 1.06 7.75
CA LEU A 19 11.49 1.21 7.40
C LEU A 19 10.67 0.02 7.92
N ARG A 20 11.15 -1.22 7.72
CA ARG A 20 10.51 -2.43 8.25
C ARG A 20 10.29 -2.32 9.77
N LYS A 21 11.35 -1.98 10.53
CA LYS A 21 11.29 -1.83 11.99
C LYS A 21 10.28 -0.77 12.44
N ARG A 22 10.20 0.35 11.73
CA ARG A 22 9.25 1.43 12.04
C ARG A 22 7.81 1.00 11.80
N VAL A 23 7.53 0.35 10.67
CA VAL A 23 6.18 -0.17 10.36
C VAL A 23 5.79 -1.27 11.34
N GLU A 24 6.70 -2.18 11.69
CA GLU A 24 6.48 -3.23 12.68
C GLU A 24 6.10 -2.64 14.05
N ARG A 25 6.83 -1.60 14.51
CA ARG A 25 6.50 -0.88 15.76
C ARG A 25 5.10 -0.28 15.74
N LEU A 26 4.71 0.39 14.64
CA LEU A 26 3.38 0.98 14.50
C LEU A 26 2.29 -0.09 14.48
N ALA A 27 2.53 -1.19 13.78
CA ALA A 27 1.61 -2.32 13.71
C ALA A 27 1.36 -2.94 15.10
N THR A 28 2.40 -3.10 15.92
CA THR A 28 2.27 -3.58 17.32
C THR A 28 1.47 -2.62 18.18
N LEU A 29 1.69 -1.31 18.06
CA LEU A 29 0.98 -0.30 18.87
C LEU A 29 -0.53 -0.27 18.60
N GLU A 30 -0.95 -0.59 17.38
CA GLU A 30 -2.36 -0.57 16.97
C GLU A 30 -3.01 -1.96 16.94
N ASP A 31 -2.31 -3.01 17.38
CA ASP A 31 -2.78 -4.41 17.30
C ASP A 31 -3.22 -4.82 15.88
N ARG A 32 -2.37 -4.51 14.89
CA ARG A 32 -2.62 -4.82 13.46
C ARG A 32 -1.54 -5.70 12.88
N LYS A 33 -1.88 -6.41 11.79
CA LYS A 33 -0.88 -7.10 10.96
C LYS A 33 0.01 -6.10 10.25
N MET A 34 1.30 -6.41 10.11
CA MET A 34 2.29 -5.54 9.46
C MET A 34 1.88 -5.14 8.03
N ALA A 35 1.36 -6.09 7.24
CA ALA A 35 0.89 -5.81 5.88
C ALA A 35 -0.31 -4.84 5.85
N GLN A 36 -1.22 -4.95 6.82
CA GLN A 36 -2.36 -4.05 6.93
C GLN A 36 -1.89 -2.63 7.30
N MET A 37 -0.95 -2.52 8.25
CA MET A 37 -0.36 -1.24 8.62
C MET A 37 0.37 -0.60 7.43
N ALA A 38 1.17 -1.38 6.70
CA ALA A 38 1.86 -0.91 5.50
C ALA A 38 0.89 -0.37 4.45
N ARG A 39 -0.23 -1.07 4.19
CA ARG A 39 -1.26 -0.63 3.24
C ARG A 39 -1.92 0.70 3.67
N ILE A 40 -2.23 0.85 4.97
CA ILE A 40 -2.85 2.07 5.51
C ILE A 40 -1.91 3.27 5.34
N LEU A 41 -0.64 3.10 5.74
CA LEU A 41 0.37 4.14 5.63
C LEU A 41 0.60 4.52 4.16
N LEU A 42 0.73 3.52 3.28
CA LEU A 42 0.95 3.75 1.86
C LEU A 42 -0.23 4.48 1.22
N ARG A 43 -1.46 4.03 1.46
CA ARG A 43 -2.68 4.68 0.92
C ARG A 43 -2.73 6.14 1.30
N ARG A 44 -2.57 6.45 2.58
CA ARG A 44 -2.60 7.84 3.07
C ARG A 44 -1.57 8.73 2.37
N VAL A 45 -0.33 8.25 2.23
CA VAL A 45 0.74 9.01 1.59
C VAL A 45 0.48 9.16 0.09
N VAL A 46 -0.04 8.12 -0.57
CA VAL A 46 -0.42 8.20 -1.98
C VAL A 46 -1.52 9.24 -2.19
N ASP A 47 -2.59 9.21 -1.38
CA ASP A 47 -3.68 10.19 -1.47
C ASP A 47 -3.17 11.64 -1.28
N GLU A 48 -2.25 11.85 -0.32
CA GLU A 48 -1.62 13.14 -0.08
C GLU A 48 -0.79 13.59 -1.30
N VAL A 49 0.03 12.70 -1.87
CA VAL A 49 0.88 12.99 -3.05
C VAL A 49 0.04 13.24 -4.30
N GLU A 50 -1.03 12.48 -4.52
CA GLU A 50 -1.94 12.68 -5.65
C GLU A 50 -2.61 14.04 -5.57
N LYS A 51 -3.12 14.40 -4.38
CA LYS A 51 -3.71 15.72 -4.13
C LYS A 51 -2.71 16.85 -4.35
N GLU A 52 -1.47 16.71 -3.85
CA GLU A 52 -0.41 17.70 -4.05
C GLU A 52 -0.04 17.89 -5.53
N ARG A 53 -0.08 16.80 -6.30
CA ARG A 53 0.22 16.82 -7.74
C ARG A 53 -0.98 17.16 -8.62
N GLY A 54 -2.15 17.39 -8.02
CA GLY A 54 -3.39 17.63 -8.76
C GLY A 54 -3.82 16.45 -9.64
N LEU A 55 -3.41 15.23 -9.27
CA LEU A 55 -3.82 14.03 -9.99
C LEU A 55 -5.28 13.72 -9.64
N PRO A 56 -6.14 13.44 -10.62
CA PRO A 56 -7.48 12.96 -10.34
C PRO A 56 -7.38 11.60 -9.63
N PRO A 57 -8.33 11.28 -8.73
CA PRO A 57 -8.38 9.95 -8.14
C PRO A 57 -8.47 8.91 -9.26
N ILE A 58 -7.67 7.85 -9.17
CA ILE A 58 -7.85 6.69 -10.03
C ILE A 58 -9.17 6.08 -9.61
N GLU A 59 -10.18 6.14 -10.49
CA GLU A 59 -11.44 5.42 -10.28
C GLU A 59 -11.08 3.94 -10.05
N GLU A 60 -11.31 3.42 -8.85
CA GLU A 60 -11.28 1.97 -8.61
C GLU A 60 -12.37 1.35 -9.51
N GLU A 61 -11.96 0.87 -10.68
CA GLU A 61 -12.63 -0.05 -11.60
C GLU A 61 -14.14 0.16 -11.81
N ALA A 62 -14.50 0.84 -12.89
CA ALA A 62 -15.68 0.42 -13.64
C ALA A 62 -15.41 -0.96 -14.28
N ALA A 63 -16.19 -1.95 -13.86
CA ALA A 63 -16.45 -3.29 -14.43
C ALA A 63 -15.60 -4.48 -13.94
#